data_AF-A0A9W4L2N5-F1
#
_entry.id   AF-A0A9W4L2N5-F1
#
_cell.length_a   1.000
_cell.length_b   1.000
_cell.length_c   1.000
_cell.angle_alpha   90.00
_cell.angle_beta   90.00
_cell.angle_gamma   90.00
#
_symmetry.space_group_name_H-M   'P 1'
#
loop_
_entity.id
_entity.type
_entity.pdbx_description
1 polymer ?
#
loop_
_entity_poly.entity_id
_entity_poly.type
_entity_poly.pdbx_seq_one_letter_code
_entity_poly.pdbx_strand_id
1 'polypeptide(L)' 'MAKKLFTTKEIKLLSTNPYVKSVSTKGITYTDEFKQIFITQANNGTPAREIFEGCGFDIGIIGIDRVHSSRDR' A
#
# COMPACT_ATOMS: atom_id res chain seq x y z
N MET A 1 -5.89 19.38 6.39
CA MET A 1 -5.59 17.93 6.24
C MET A 1 -4.08 17.75 6.24
N ALA A 2 -3.49 17.35 7.37
CA ALA A 2 -2.05 17.10 7.44
C ALA A 2 -1.73 15.88 6.57
N LYS A 3 -0.91 16.06 5.52
CA LYS A 3 -0.38 14.93 4.75
C LYS A 3 0.48 14.09 5.69
N LYS A 4 0.00 12.93 6.13
CA LYS A 4 0.84 11.95 6.81
C LYS A 4 2.03 11.64 5.89
N LEU A 5 3.23 11.98 6.35
CA LEU A 5 4.49 11.66 5.71
C LEU A 5 4.99 10.36 6.30
N PHE A 6 5.50 9.48 5.44
CA PHE A 6 6.17 8.28 5.91
C PHE A 6 7.49 8.67 6.56
N THR A 7 7.72 8.18 7.77
CA THR A 7 9.01 8.29 8.45
C THR A 7 10.02 7.36 7.82
N THR A 8 11.32 7.66 7.98
CA THR A 8 12.40 6.84 7.41
C THR A 8 12.31 5.37 7.83
N LYS A 9 11.79 5.08 9.04
CA LYS A 9 11.57 3.71 9.52
C LYS A 9 10.50 2.99 8.71
N GLU A 10 9.36 3.65 8.50
CA GLU A 10 8.24 3.12 7.69
C GLU A 10 8.65 2.92 6.24
N ILE A 11 9.37 3.89 5.66
CA ILE A 11 9.95 3.78 4.31
C ILE A 11 10.86 2.55 4.22
N LYS A 12 11.75 2.34 5.20
CA LYS A 12 12.64 1.18 5.19
C LYS A 12 11.87 -0.14 5.25
N LEU A 13 10.85 -0.20 6.11
CA LEU A 13 10.02 -1.40 6.28
C LEU A 13 9.24 -1.74 5.00
N LEU A 14 8.66 -0.72 4.36
CA LEU A 14 7.94 -0.88 3.09
C LEU A 14 8.90 -1.22 1.94
N SER A 15 10.10 -0.61 1.91
CA SER A 15 11.10 -0.88 0.88
C SER A 15 11.69 -2.29 0.95
N THR A 16 11.59 -2.96 2.09
CA THR A 16 11.97 -4.38 2.22
C THR A 16 10.96 -5.32 1.55
N ASN A 17 9.75 -4.86 1.24
CA ASN A 17 8.74 -5.70 0.62
C ASN A 17 8.96 -5.79 -0.91
N PRO A 18 9.01 -6.99 -1.51
CA PRO A 18 9.21 -7.17 -2.96
C PRO A 18 8.09 -6.54 -3.81
N TYR A 19 6.91 -6.30 -3.24
CA TYR A 19 5.78 -5.66 -3.91
C TYR A 19 5.90 -4.12 -3.98
N VAL A 20 6.97 -3.53 -3.43
CA VAL A 20 7.25 -2.10 -3.48
C VAL A 20 8.35 -1.80 -4.49
N LYS A 21 8.03 -0.99 -5.49
CA LYS A 21 8.98 -0.54 -6.51
C LYS A 21 9.86 0.59 -5.98
N SER A 22 9.26 1.56 -5.30
CA SER A 22 9.96 2.68 -4.70
C SER A 22 9.08 3.31 -3.63
N VAL A 23 9.68 3.77 -2.54
CA VAL A 23 8.96 4.45 -1.47
C VAL A 23 9.65 5.76 -1.11
N SER A 24 8.85 6.79 -0.94
CA SER A 24 9.25 8.15 -0.58
C SER A 24 8.40 8.65 0.58
N THR A 25 8.87 9.68 1.28
CA THR A 25 8.14 10.33 2.38
C THR A 25 6.73 10.78 2.00
N LYS A 26 6.51 11.08 0.71
CA LYS A 26 5.22 11.54 0.16
C LYS A 26 4.37 10.42 -0.46
N GLY A 27 4.89 9.21 -0.68
CA GLY A 27 4.13 8.16 -1.35
C GLY A 27 4.88 6.86 -1.60
N ILE A 28 4.12 5.84 -1.96
CA ILE A 28 4.60 4.49 -2.26
C ILE A 28 4.25 4.19 -3.72
N THR A 29 5.23 3.70 -4.46
CA THR A 29 5.08 3.19 -5.81
C THR A 29 5.12 1.67 -5.74
N TYR A 30 4.01 1.03 -6.08
CA TYR A 30 3.90 -0.42 -6.11
C TYR A 30 4.41 -1.01 -7.43
N THR A 31 4.82 -2.29 -7.39
CA THR A 31 5.17 -3.05 -8.59
C THR A 31 3.91 -3.40 -9.39
N ASP A 32 4.10 -3.73 -10.67
CA ASP A 32 2.99 -4.17 -11.54
C ASP A 32 2.38 -5.50 -11.09
N GLU A 33 3.19 -6.39 -10.51
CA GLU A 33 2.71 -7.63 -9.87
C GLU A 33 1.71 -7.34 -8.75
N PHE A 34 2.02 -6.39 -7.87
CA PHE A 34 1.11 -6.00 -6.80
C PHE A 34 -0.20 -5.43 -7.36
N LYS A 35 -0.13 -4.60 -8.40
CA LYS A 35 -1.34 -4.05 -9.04
C LYS A 35 -2.22 -5.15 -9.63
N GLN A 36 -1.63 -6.17 -10.26
CA GLN A 36 -2.37 -7.30 -10.80
C GLN A 36 -3.09 -8.06 -9.68
N ILE A 37 -2.36 -8.43 -8.62
CA ILE A 37 -2.94 -9.08 -7.44
C ILE A 37 -4.07 -8.23 -6.84
N PHE A 38 -3.84 -6.93 -6.72
CA PHE A 38 -4.81 -5.99 -6.19
C PHE A 38 -6.09 -5.95 -7.02
N ILE A 39 -5.98 -5.86 -8.35
CA ILE A 39 -7.14 -5.88 -9.25
C ILE A 39 -7.89 -7.21 -9.16
N THR A 40 -7.17 -8.33 -9.22
CA THR A 40 -7.78 -9.68 -9.15
C THR A 40 -8.53 -9.89 -7.84
N GLN A 41 -7.88 -9.57 -6.71
CA GLN A 41 -8.48 -9.74 -5.39
C GLN A 41 -9.62 -8.74 -5.13
N ALA A 42 -9.46 -7.48 -5.56
CA ALA A 42 -10.54 -6.49 -5.47
C ALA A 42 -11.76 -6.91 -6.30
N ASN A 43 -11.54 -7.51 -7.48
CA ASN A 43 -12.61 -8.05 -8.32
C ASN A 43 -13.28 -9.28 -7.70
N ASN A 44 -12.53 -10.09 -6.95
CA ASN A 44 -13.08 -11.18 -6.13
C ASN A 44 -13.87 -10.70 -4.90
N GLY A 45 -13.90 -9.39 -4.62
CA GLY A 45 -14.58 -8.82 -3.46
C GLY A 45 -13.72 -8.79 -2.19
N THR A 46 -12.44 -9.13 -2.27
CA THR A 46 -11.51 -9.04 -1.14
C THR A 46 -11.27 -7.55 -0.81
N PRO A 47 -11.46 -7.12 0.45
CA PRO A 47 -11.17 -5.75 0.84
C PRO A 47 -9.68 -5.46 0.70
N ALA A 48 -9.35 -4.24 0.26
CA ALA A 48 -7.96 -3.78 0.07
C ALA A 48 -7.07 -4.07 1.30
N ARG A 49 -7.65 -3.95 2.51
CA ARG A 49 -7.02 -4.31 3.78
C ARG A 49 -6.40 -5.73 3.75
N GLU A 50 -7.18 -6.73 3.41
CA GLU A 50 -6.75 -8.14 3.37
C GLU A 50 -5.71 -8.37 2.26
N ILE A 51 -5.83 -7.67 1.13
CA ILE A 51 -4.84 -7.77 0.04
C ILE A 51 -3.48 -7.27 0.54
N PHE A 52 -3.46 -6.12 1.22
CA PHE A 52 -2.25 -5.57 1.81
C PHE A 52 -1.71 -6.51 2.89
N GLU A 53 -2.54 -7.00 3.82
CA GLU A 53 -2.13 -7.97 4.85
C GLU A 53 -1.54 -9.25 4.24
N GLY A 54 -2.18 -9.83 3.22
CA GLY A 54 -1.73 -11.04 2.54
C GLY A 54 -0.42 -10.85 1.75
N CYS A 55 -0.15 -9.63 1.28
CA CYS A 55 1.13 -9.26 0.67
C CYS A 55 2.21 -8.84 1.68
N GLY A 56 1.95 -8.98 3.00
CA GLY A 56 2.91 -8.62 4.05
C GLY A 56 3.07 -7.12 4.26
N PHE A 57 2.05 -6.34 3.89
CA PHE A 57 2.01 -4.91 4.19
C PHE A 57 1.33 -4.64 5.54
N ASP A 58 1.96 -3.77 6.31
CA ASP A 58 1.42 -3.32 7.58
C ASP A 58 0.42 -2.18 7.36
N ILE A 59 -0.88 -2.47 7.50
CA ILE A 59 -1.96 -1.49 7.28
C ILE A 59 -1.85 -0.31 8.23
N GLY A 60 -1.29 -0.52 9.43
CA GLY A 60 -1.01 0.55 10.39
C GLY A 60 -0.06 1.60 9.82
N ILE A 61 0.91 1.16 9.00
CA ILE A 61 1.92 2.02 8.36
C ILE A 61 1.39 2.68 7.09
N ILE A 62 0.67 1.93 6.24
CA ILE A 62 0.08 2.49 5.01
C ILE A 62 -0.97 3.57 5.34
N GLY A 63 -1.70 3.37 6.44
CA GLY A 63 -2.76 4.25 6.87
C GLY A 63 -4.04 3.99 6.09
N ILE A 64 -5.10 3.67 6.83
CA ILE A 64 -6.46 3.38 6.32
C ILE A 64 -6.98 4.53 5.44
N ASP A 65 -6.58 5.77 5.75
CA ASP A 65 -6.97 6.99 5.02
C ASP A 65 -6.56 6.95 3.53
N ARG A 66 -5.38 6.39 3.22
CA ARG A 66 -4.93 6.19 1.82
C ARG A 66 -5.56 4.97 1.15
N VAL A 67 -5.80 3.91 1.93
CA VAL A 67 -6.47 2.70 1.42
C VAL A 67 -7.88 3.06 0.94
N HIS A 68 -8.59 3.94 1.66
CA HIS A 68 -9.90 4.45 1.24
C HIS A 68 -9.83 5.42 0.04
N SER A 69 -8.85 6.32 -0.04
CA SER A 69 -8.72 7.25 -1.18
C SER A 69 -8.23 6.60 -2.48
N SER A 70 -7.77 5.34 -2.48
CA SER A 70 -7.30 4.65 -3.69
C SER A 70 -8.43 4.26 -4.65
N ARG A 71 -9.70 4.38 -4.25
CA ARG A 71 -10.89 4.12 -5.10
C ARG A 71 -11.39 5.36 -5.88
N ASP A 72 -10.90 6.56 -5.57
CA ASP A 72 -11.52 7.82 -6.03
C ASP A 72 -10.71 8.59 -7.09
N ARG A 73 -9.77 7.95 -7.80
CA ARG A 73 -9.02 8.62 -8.88
C ARG A 73 -8.82 7.76 -10.11
#